data_AF-A0A2D5ZKX7-F1
#
_entry.id   AF-A0A2D5ZKX7-F1
#
_cell.length_a   1.000
_cell.length_b   1.000
_cell.length_c   1.000
_cell.angle_alpha   90.00
_cell.angle_beta   90.00
_cell.angle_gamma   90.00
#
_symmetry.space_group_name_H-M   'P 1'
#
loop_
_entity.id
_entity.type
_entity.pdbx_description
1 polymer ?
#
loop_
_entity_poly.entity_id
_entity_poly.type
_entity_poly.pdbx_seq_one_letter_code
_entity_poly.pdbx_strand_id
1 'polypeptide(L)'
;MVLLGLLAAISAWISAQGGRFDPADRDLAPELLLAPAPRIELYQRPPIHWAERGGGGAAEGDLGVFPASILDGGWRPEGGVDNFNPSRLYEKINGAAEQFIRFGFRGLRFLSLAKDGRFITVELYDQTDAAGAIGIFVAQRAPERAIEERDGARLLRTPLGFVGILGRHYFKITGSEVAESITRKTEQIVGVLIESVEAGAGDPVELKLLIDGFGAKIGEIGYEPDNVFRYEFLSRFWFATRPKEMRVFLHRADSDESARRLFGRIAAEHRFEYEVVPKTRDRETDAMEYTVTLLFSPLTLPGSNRPIGSSNALELAVQLPQHFWLPLDPEEPLAEAVP
;
A
#
# COMPACT_ATOMS: atom_id res chain seq x y z
N MET A 1 22.70 -47.81 -6.85
CA MET A 1 23.48 -47.98 -8.09
C MET A 1 22.94 -47.15 -9.26
N VAL A 2 21.63 -47.10 -9.50
CA VAL A 2 21.02 -46.31 -10.61
C VAL A 2 21.30 -44.80 -10.51
N LEU A 3 21.21 -44.21 -9.30
CA LEU A 3 21.42 -42.78 -9.08
C LEU A 3 22.87 -42.33 -9.38
N LEU A 4 23.86 -43.18 -9.05
CA LEU A 4 25.27 -42.93 -9.32
C LEU A 4 25.58 -43.00 -10.82
N GLY A 5 24.96 -43.92 -11.55
CA GLY A 5 25.08 -44.00 -13.01
C GLY A 5 24.47 -42.77 -13.70
N LEU A 6 23.36 -42.26 -13.17
CA LEU A 6 22.67 -41.08 -13.72
C LEU A 6 23.47 -39.79 -13.48
N LEU A 7 24.07 -39.64 -12.30
CA LEU A 7 24.99 -38.53 -12.02
C LEU A 7 26.24 -38.58 -12.90
N ALA A 8 26.83 -39.77 -13.10
CA ALA A 8 27.98 -39.92 -13.99
C ALA A 8 27.63 -39.58 -15.46
N ALA A 9 26.44 -39.95 -15.93
CA ALA A 9 25.96 -39.60 -17.26
C ALA A 9 25.73 -38.09 -17.42
N ILE A 10 25.17 -37.42 -16.42
CA ILE A 10 24.99 -35.96 -16.43
C ILE A 10 26.34 -35.24 -16.42
N SER A 11 27.30 -35.66 -15.58
CA SER A 11 28.64 -35.08 -15.58
C SER A 11 29.36 -35.29 -16.92
N ALA A 12 29.26 -36.47 -17.52
CA ALA A 12 29.82 -36.74 -18.84
C ALA A 12 29.17 -35.88 -19.93
N TRP A 13 27.85 -35.68 -19.87
CA TRP A 13 27.13 -34.82 -20.81
C TRP A 13 27.50 -33.34 -20.66
N ILE A 14 27.61 -32.83 -19.43
CA ILE A 14 28.06 -31.45 -19.16
C ILE A 14 29.50 -31.24 -19.62
N SER A 15 30.41 -32.20 -19.39
CA SER A 15 31.77 -32.13 -19.91
C SER A 15 31.85 -32.22 -21.44
N ALA A 16 31.00 -33.04 -22.07
CA ALA A 16 30.94 -33.14 -23.53
C ALA A 16 30.32 -31.88 -24.18
N GLN A 17 29.41 -31.20 -23.48
CA GLN A 17 28.91 -29.88 -23.86
C GLN A 17 29.81 -28.73 -23.38
N GLY A 18 30.96 -29.04 -22.78
CA GLY A 18 31.90 -28.10 -22.22
C GLY A 18 32.31 -27.01 -23.21
N GLY A 19 31.75 -25.81 -23.00
CA GLY A 19 32.51 -24.57 -23.14
C GLY A 19 32.91 -24.13 -24.54
N ARG A 20 32.05 -24.25 -25.56
CA ARG A 20 32.08 -23.23 -26.63
C ARG A 20 31.42 -21.96 -26.13
N PHE A 21 31.98 -21.41 -25.06
CA PHE A 21 31.73 -20.04 -24.66
C PHE A 21 32.63 -19.19 -25.55
N ASP A 22 32.05 -18.60 -26.59
CA ASP A 22 32.72 -17.53 -27.33
C ASP A 22 32.52 -16.24 -26.54
N PRO A 23 33.56 -15.65 -25.93
CA PRO A 23 33.43 -14.37 -25.25
C PRO A 23 32.97 -13.25 -26.20
N ALA A 24 33.16 -13.39 -27.52
CA ALA A 24 32.69 -12.42 -28.51
C ALA A 24 31.16 -12.44 -28.71
N ASP A 25 30.44 -13.50 -28.31
CA ASP A 25 28.97 -13.57 -28.44
C ASP A 25 28.24 -12.60 -27.48
N ARG A 26 28.97 -11.95 -26.55
CA ARG A 26 28.42 -10.94 -25.63
C ARG A 26 28.94 -9.52 -25.86
N ASP A 27 29.86 -9.33 -26.80
CA ASP A 27 30.38 -8.01 -27.09
C ASP A 27 29.39 -7.26 -27.99
N LEU A 28 28.32 -6.73 -27.38
CA LEU A 28 27.67 -5.55 -27.91
C LEU A 28 28.77 -4.50 -28.09
N ALA A 29 29.03 -4.13 -29.35
CA ALA A 29 30.03 -3.16 -29.70
C ALA A 29 29.89 -1.91 -28.80
N PRO A 30 30.94 -1.39 -28.16
CA PRO A 30 30.84 -0.25 -27.24
C PRO A 30 30.14 0.97 -27.87
N GLU A 31 30.23 1.09 -29.19
CA GLU A 31 29.56 2.11 -29.99
C GLU A 31 28.03 1.96 -29.98
N LEU A 32 27.47 0.76 -29.77
CA LEU A 32 26.03 0.53 -29.60
C LEU A 32 25.52 0.93 -28.21
N LEU A 33 26.40 0.96 -27.20
CA LEU A 33 26.09 1.50 -25.87
C LEU A 33 26.18 3.03 -25.84
N LEU A 34 27.00 3.61 -26.71
CA LEU A 34 27.21 5.06 -26.85
C LEU A 34 26.35 5.69 -27.94
N ALA A 35 25.81 4.90 -28.87
CA ALA A 35 24.84 5.36 -29.84
C ALA A 35 23.58 5.83 -29.09
N PRO A 36 23.06 7.03 -29.37
CA PRO A 36 21.75 7.39 -28.87
C PRO A 36 20.78 6.31 -29.37
N ALA A 37 20.13 5.62 -28.44
CA ALA A 37 19.16 4.60 -28.79
C ALA A 37 18.23 5.22 -29.84
N PRO A 38 18.01 4.56 -31.01
CA PRO A 38 16.98 5.02 -31.92
C PRO A 38 15.73 5.17 -31.07
N ARG A 39 15.03 6.30 -31.15
CA ARG A 39 13.79 6.52 -30.40
C ARG A 39 12.84 5.39 -30.79
N ILE A 40 12.83 4.33 -30.00
CA ILE A 40 11.96 3.20 -30.26
C ILE A 40 10.60 3.69 -29.81
N GLU A 41 9.70 3.96 -30.76
CA GLU A 41 8.30 4.35 -30.51
C GLU A 41 7.49 3.23 -29.83
N LEU A 42 8.13 2.26 -29.18
CA LEU A 42 7.48 1.23 -28.36
C LEU A 42 6.63 1.84 -27.22
N TYR A 43 6.98 3.05 -26.77
CA TYR A 43 6.30 3.73 -25.66
C TYR A 43 5.34 4.85 -26.08
N GLN A 44 5.10 5.06 -27.37
CA GLN A 44 4.08 6.00 -27.85
C GLN A 44 2.81 5.31 -28.33
N ARG A 45 2.49 4.12 -27.79
CA ARG A 45 1.15 3.58 -27.98
C ARG A 45 0.18 4.45 -27.19
N PRO A 46 -0.82 5.08 -27.83
CA PRO A 46 -1.99 5.54 -27.10
C PRO A 46 -2.50 4.38 -26.26
N PRO A 47 -2.98 4.59 -25.02
CA PRO A 47 -3.56 3.52 -24.23
C PRO A 47 -4.57 2.77 -25.10
N ILE A 48 -4.27 1.49 -25.37
CA ILE A 48 -5.14 0.66 -26.20
C ILE A 48 -6.45 0.54 -25.44
N HIS A 49 -7.52 1.03 -26.05
CA HIS A 49 -8.88 0.80 -25.59
C HIS A 49 -9.14 -0.71 -25.62
N TRP A 50 -9.13 -1.33 -24.44
CA TRP A 50 -9.55 -2.72 -24.33
C TRP A 50 -11.07 -2.72 -24.15
N ALA A 51 -11.79 -3.11 -25.19
CA ALA A 51 -13.21 -3.42 -25.08
C ALA A 51 -13.37 -4.73 -24.28
N GLU A 52 -13.58 -4.63 -22.96
CA GLU A 52 -13.68 -5.78 -22.06
C GLU A 52 -15.02 -6.51 -22.27
N ARG A 53 -15.03 -7.55 -23.11
CA ARG A 53 -16.06 -8.61 -23.01
C ARG A 53 -15.51 -9.72 -22.14
N GLY A 54 -15.69 -9.57 -20.83
CA GLY A 54 -15.25 -10.56 -19.85
C GLY A 54 -16.04 -10.47 -18.54
N GLY A 55 -16.35 -9.26 -18.06
CA GLY A 55 -17.25 -9.08 -16.92
C GLY A 55 -18.63 -9.66 -17.20
N GLY A 56 -19.33 -10.17 -16.18
CA GLY A 56 -20.75 -10.49 -16.31
C GLY A 56 -21.51 -9.18 -16.57
N GLY A 57 -21.56 -8.77 -17.85
CA GLY A 57 -21.95 -7.43 -18.25
C GLY A 57 -23.41 -7.18 -17.89
N ALA A 58 -23.63 -6.12 -17.12
CA ALA A 58 -24.95 -5.54 -16.95
C ALA A 58 -25.49 -5.03 -18.30
N ALA A 59 -26.81 -4.84 -18.40
CA ALA A 59 -27.42 -4.33 -19.62
C ALA A 59 -26.81 -2.97 -20.01
N GLU A 60 -26.76 -2.68 -21.32
CA GLU A 60 -26.23 -1.42 -21.83
C GLU A 60 -26.94 -0.22 -21.16
N GLY A 61 -26.17 0.65 -20.51
CA GLY A 61 -26.70 1.79 -19.75
C GLY A 61 -27.01 1.52 -18.27
N ASP A 62 -26.82 0.31 -17.75
CA ASP A 62 -26.86 0.04 -16.31
C ASP A 62 -25.61 0.59 -15.63
N LEU A 63 -25.80 1.60 -14.78
CA LEU A 63 -24.74 2.29 -14.03
C LEU A 63 -24.43 1.64 -12.68
N GLY A 64 -25.17 0.60 -12.27
CA GLY A 64 -24.95 -0.09 -11.00
C GLY A 64 -24.90 0.85 -9.80
N VAL A 65 -23.73 0.93 -9.15
CA VAL A 65 -23.49 1.78 -7.97
C VAL A 65 -23.17 3.24 -8.31
N PHE A 66 -22.92 3.56 -9.58
CA PHE A 66 -22.59 4.92 -9.99
C PHE A 66 -23.88 5.73 -10.24
N PRO A 67 -23.99 6.95 -9.69
CA PRO A 67 -25.16 7.78 -9.89
C PRO A 67 -25.20 8.33 -11.33
N ALA A 68 -26.40 8.65 -11.82
CA ALA A 68 -26.59 9.17 -13.18
C ALA A 68 -25.82 10.48 -13.47
N SER A 69 -25.52 11.29 -12.45
CA SER A 69 -24.69 12.50 -12.56
C SER A 69 -23.27 12.23 -13.08
N ILE A 70 -22.80 10.98 -12.99
CA ILE A 70 -21.52 10.58 -13.59
C ILE A 70 -21.53 10.73 -15.12
N LEU A 71 -22.69 10.78 -15.77
CA LEU A 71 -22.86 10.94 -17.23
C LEU A 71 -22.97 12.41 -17.70
N ASP A 72 -22.96 13.37 -16.77
CA ASP A 72 -23.09 14.79 -17.10
C ASP A 72 -22.03 15.29 -18.09
N GLY A 73 -22.36 16.35 -18.83
CA GLY A 73 -21.44 16.94 -19.81
C GLY A 73 -21.35 16.15 -21.12
N GLY A 74 -22.35 15.33 -21.43
CA GLY A 74 -22.46 14.59 -22.70
C GLY A 74 -21.61 13.32 -22.77
N TRP A 75 -21.17 12.81 -21.62
CA TRP A 75 -20.52 11.51 -21.53
C TRP A 75 -21.57 10.40 -21.56
N ARG A 76 -21.23 9.26 -22.16
CA ARG A 76 -22.13 8.10 -22.23
C ARG A 76 -21.41 6.87 -21.72
N PRO A 77 -22.12 5.94 -21.06
CA PRO A 77 -21.52 4.68 -20.70
C PRO A 77 -21.21 3.90 -21.98
N GLU A 78 -20.06 3.27 -22.01
CA GLU A 78 -19.66 2.36 -23.06
C GLU A 78 -19.89 0.94 -22.56
N GLY A 79 -21.13 0.46 -22.71
CA GLY A 79 -21.60 -0.79 -22.10
C GLY A 79 -22.30 -0.58 -20.76
N GLY A 80 -22.46 -1.64 -19.98
CA GLY A 80 -22.91 -1.59 -18.58
C GLY A 80 -21.73 -1.65 -17.61
N VAL A 81 -21.99 -1.54 -16.31
CA VAL A 81 -20.95 -1.74 -15.29
C VAL A 81 -20.50 -3.20 -15.24
N ASP A 82 -19.20 -3.41 -15.42
CA ASP A 82 -18.58 -4.71 -15.19
C ASP A 82 -18.31 -4.93 -13.70
N ASN A 83 -18.63 -6.15 -13.26
CA ASN A 83 -18.48 -6.55 -11.87
C ASN A 83 -17.50 -7.73 -11.79
N PHE A 84 -16.44 -7.56 -11.01
CA PHE A 84 -15.47 -8.61 -10.71
C PHE A 84 -15.53 -8.98 -9.24
N ASN A 85 -15.55 -10.28 -8.95
CA ASN A 85 -15.47 -10.84 -7.61
C ASN A 85 -14.05 -11.40 -7.36
N PRO A 86 -13.72 -11.86 -6.13
CA PRO A 86 -12.37 -12.34 -5.83
C PRO A 86 -11.91 -13.48 -6.75
N SER A 87 -12.82 -14.35 -7.18
CA SER A 87 -12.53 -15.46 -8.10
C SER A 87 -12.34 -15.05 -9.56
N ARG A 88 -12.59 -13.79 -9.93
CA ARG A 88 -12.50 -13.31 -11.32
C ARG A 88 -11.63 -12.07 -11.48
N LEU A 89 -11.12 -11.49 -10.39
CA LEU A 89 -10.30 -10.29 -10.44
C LEU A 89 -9.03 -10.46 -11.30
N TYR A 90 -8.49 -11.67 -11.37
CA TYR A 90 -7.34 -11.98 -12.22
C TYR A 90 -7.62 -11.74 -13.72
N GLU A 91 -8.89 -11.79 -14.15
CA GLU A 91 -9.28 -11.47 -15.53
C GLU A 91 -9.03 -9.99 -15.85
N LYS A 92 -9.09 -9.11 -14.83
CA LYS A 92 -8.88 -7.67 -14.97
C LYS A 92 -7.44 -7.25 -14.69
N ILE A 93 -6.85 -7.74 -13.61
CA ILE A 93 -5.52 -7.33 -13.14
C ILE A 93 -4.62 -8.54 -12.87
N ASN A 94 -4.28 -9.27 -13.93
CA ASN A 94 -3.42 -10.44 -13.85
C ASN A 94 -2.07 -10.11 -13.16
N GLY A 95 -1.67 -10.93 -12.19
CA GLY A 95 -0.47 -10.74 -11.37
C GLY A 95 -0.63 -9.78 -10.20
N ALA A 96 -1.52 -8.79 -10.27
CA ALA A 96 -1.79 -7.87 -9.15
C ALA A 96 -3.00 -8.29 -8.29
N ALA A 97 -3.90 -9.15 -8.80
CA ALA A 97 -5.11 -9.58 -8.12
C ALA A 97 -4.85 -10.16 -6.71
N GLU A 98 -3.78 -10.94 -6.54
CA GLU A 98 -3.42 -11.54 -5.25
C GLU A 98 -3.16 -10.48 -4.18
N GLN A 99 -2.56 -9.34 -4.54
CA GLN A 99 -2.35 -8.24 -3.60
C GLN A 99 -3.70 -7.69 -3.13
N PHE A 100 -4.64 -7.40 -4.03
CA PHE A 100 -5.97 -6.90 -3.64
C PHE A 100 -6.70 -7.91 -2.75
N ILE A 101 -6.64 -9.20 -3.07
CA ILE A 101 -7.27 -10.27 -2.29
C ILE A 101 -6.69 -10.33 -0.87
N ARG A 102 -5.37 -10.27 -0.72
CA ARG A 102 -4.71 -10.22 0.61
C ARG A 102 -5.18 -9.04 1.45
N PHE A 103 -5.43 -7.89 0.82
CA PHE A 103 -5.93 -6.68 1.47
C PHE A 103 -7.47 -6.66 1.64
N GLY A 104 -8.13 -7.81 1.49
CA GLY A 104 -9.54 -7.98 1.84
C GLY A 104 -10.52 -7.63 0.73
N PHE A 105 -10.11 -7.74 -0.54
CA PHE A 105 -10.95 -7.43 -1.70
C PHE A 105 -12.28 -8.20 -1.71
N ARG A 106 -13.36 -7.46 -1.95
CA ARG A 106 -14.73 -7.98 -2.04
C ARG A 106 -15.28 -7.90 -3.46
N GLY A 107 -14.95 -6.84 -4.19
CA GLY A 107 -15.34 -6.72 -5.59
C GLY A 107 -14.86 -5.44 -6.25
N LEU A 108 -14.88 -5.42 -7.58
CA LEU A 108 -14.51 -4.28 -8.40
C LEU A 108 -15.68 -3.94 -9.33
N ARG A 109 -16.04 -2.65 -9.37
CA ARG A 109 -17.03 -2.07 -10.29
C ARG A 109 -16.26 -1.24 -11.30
N PHE A 110 -16.38 -1.63 -12.56
CA PHE A 110 -15.68 -0.99 -13.66
C PHE A 110 -16.68 -0.34 -14.60
N LEU A 111 -16.49 0.95 -14.87
CA LEU A 111 -17.30 1.73 -15.78
C LEU A 111 -16.39 2.41 -16.80
N SER A 112 -16.70 2.23 -18.09
CA SER A 112 -16.10 3.02 -19.18
C SER A 112 -17.09 4.08 -19.62
N LEU A 113 -16.62 5.32 -19.75
CA LEU A 113 -17.35 6.46 -20.27
C LEU A 113 -16.70 6.92 -21.55
N ALA A 114 -17.50 7.20 -22.59
CA ALA A 114 -17.02 7.68 -23.87
C ALA A 114 -17.65 9.03 -24.27
N LYS A 115 -16.85 9.87 -24.93
CA LYS A 115 -17.28 11.12 -25.56
C LYS A 115 -16.31 11.54 -26.67
N ASP A 116 -16.82 11.80 -27.87
CA ASP A 116 -16.06 12.35 -29.00
C ASP A 116 -14.73 11.61 -29.28
N GLY A 117 -14.75 10.27 -29.24
CA GLY A 117 -13.56 9.43 -29.45
C GLY A 117 -12.60 9.34 -28.25
N ARG A 118 -12.91 10.00 -27.13
CA ARG A 118 -12.19 9.90 -25.87
C ARG A 118 -12.90 8.98 -24.89
N PHE A 119 -12.13 8.39 -23.98
CA PHE A 119 -12.69 7.53 -22.94
C PHE A 119 -12.11 7.85 -21.55
N ILE A 120 -12.91 7.59 -20.52
CA ILE A 120 -12.51 7.61 -19.11
C ILE A 120 -12.96 6.30 -18.49
N THR A 121 -12.05 5.65 -17.78
CA THR A 121 -12.34 4.45 -17.00
C THR A 121 -12.44 4.81 -15.52
N VAL A 122 -13.41 4.21 -14.83
CA VAL A 122 -13.61 4.32 -13.39
C VAL A 122 -13.57 2.91 -12.81
N GLU A 123 -12.56 2.64 -12.01
CA GLU A 123 -12.41 1.40 -11.26
C GLU A 123 -12.68 1.68 -9.78
N LEU A 124 -13.74 1.10 -9.22
CA LEU A 124 -14.10 1.22 -7.81
C LEU A 124 -13.95 -0.16 -7.13
N TYR A 125 -12.86 -0.31 -6.39
CA TYR A 125 -12.54 -1.50 -5.60
C TYR A 125 -13.15 -1.38 -4.21
N ASP A 126 -13.92 -2.38 -3.81
CA ASP A 126 -14.48 -2.53 -2.48
C ASP A 126 -13.60 -3.49 -1.66
N GLN A 127 -13.06 -2.99 -0.55
CA GLN A 127 -12.29 -3.77 0.41
C GLN A 127 -13.15 -4.15 1.60
N THR A 128 -12.62 -5.01 2.46
CA THR A 128 -13.32 -5.41 3.68
C THR A 128 -13.47 -4.26 4.67
N ASP A 129 -12.45 -3.42 4.76
CA ASP A 129 -12.38 -2.25 5.64
C ASP A 129 -11.44 -1.18 5.06
N ALA A 130 -11.37 -0.03 5.74
CA ALA A 130 -10.50 1.07 5.36
C ALA A 130 -9.01 0.72 5.44
N ALA A 131 -8.59 -0.19 6.33
CA ALA A 131 -7.18 -0.59 6.46
C ALA A 131 -6.69 -1.27 5.17
N GLY A 132 -7.50 -2.18 4.62
CA GLY A 132 -7.26 -2.79 3.32
C GLY A 132 -7.11 -1.78 2.19
N ALA A 133 -8.04 -0.81 2.11
CA ALA A 133 -8.01 0.23 1.08
C ALA A 133 -6.78 1.14 1.19
N ILE A 134 -6.43 1.56 2.41
CA ILE A 134 -5.22 2.36 2.68
C ILE A 134 -3.97 1.59 2.28
N GLY A 135 -3.88 0.32 2.65
CA GLY A 135 -2.75 -0.55 2.30
C GLY A 135 -2.51 -0.62 0.78
N ILE A 136 -3.57 -0.84 0.00
CA ILE A 136 -3.50 -0.83 -1.48
C ILE A 136 -3.11 0.56 -2.01
N PHE A 137 -3.71 1.62 -1.49
CA PHE A 137 -3.42 2.98 -1.92
C PHE A 137 -1.95 3.35 -1.71
N VAL A 138 -1.41 3.06 -0.53
CA VAL A 138 0.00 3.28 -0.21
C VAL A 138 0.91 2.40 -1.06
N ALA A 139 0.54 1.14 -1.30
CA ALA A 139 1.37 0.24 -2.10
C ALA A 139 1.43 0.63 -3.59
N GLN A 140 0.40 1.29 -4.12
CA GLN A 140 0.32 1.66 -5.54
C GLN A 140 0.67 3.12 -5.83
N ARG A 141 0.86 3.96 -4.79
CA ARG A 141 1.20 5.37 -5.00
C ARG A 141 2.66 5.52 -5.43
N ALA A 142 2.91 6.55 -6.23
CA ALA A 142 4.26 7.04 -6.44
C ALA A 142 4.68 7.87 -5.20
N PRO A 143 5.80 7.52 -4.53
CA PRO A 143 6.15 8.09 -3.22
C PRO A 143 6.30 9.62 -3.22
N GLU A 144 6.70 10.19 -4.35
CA GLU A 144 6.98 11.61 -4.57
C GLU A 144 5.75 12.51 -4.78
N ARG A 145 4.57 11.92 -5.02
CA ARG A 145 3.36 12.70 -5.29
C ARG A 145 2.65 13.07 -3.99
N ALA A 146 2.25 14.34 -3.90
CA ALA A 146 1.46 14.86 -2.79
C ALA A 146 0.09 14.17 -2.75
N ILE A 147 -0.40 13.96 -1.52
CA ILE A 147 -1.71 13.40 -1.26
C ILE A 147 -2.61 14.57 -0.86
N GLU A 148 -3.67 14.76 -1.63
CA GLU A 148 -4.71 15.76 -1.38
C GLU A 148 -5.81 15.12 -0.53
N GLU A 149 -6.32 15.82 0.49
CA GLU A 149 -7.52 15.39 1.23
C GLU A 149 -8.72 16.24 0.82
N ARG A 150 -9.86 15.59 0.54
CA ARG A 150 -11.10 16.24 0.10
C ARG A 150 -12.29 15.48 0.66
N ASP A 151 -13.00 16.06 1.64
CA ASP A 151 -14.26 15.55 2.19
C ASP A 151 -14.22 14.05 2.55
N GLY A 152 -13.14 13.62 3.22
CA GLY A 152 -12.92 12.23 3.64
C GLY A 152 -12.27 11.33 2.58
N ALA A 153 -12.09 11.81 1.35
CA ALA A 153 -11.28 11.14 0.35
C ALA A 153 -9.80 11.57 0.47
N ARG A 154 -8.90 10.62 0.20
CA ARG A 154 -7.46 10.89 0.02
C ARG A 154 -7.08 10.58 -1.41
N LEU A 155 -6.53 11.57 -2.11
CA LEU A 155 -6.41 11.61 -3.55
C LEU A 155 -4.96 11.84 -3.97
N LEU A 156 -4.57 11.19 -5.05
CA LEU A 156 -3.33 11.45 -5.76
C LEU A 156 -3.69 11.76 -7.21
N ARG A 157 -3.30 12.97 -7.64
CA ARG A 157 -3.48 13.41 -9.03
C ARG A 157 -2.42 12.78 -9.93
N THR A 158 -2.86 12.28 -11.07
CA THR A 158 -2.01 11.81 -12.17
C THR A 158 -2.26 12.69 -13.40
N PRO A 159 -1.38 12.66 -14.42
CA PRO A 159 -1.64 13.39 -15.67
C PRO A 159 -2.95 13.00 -16.37
N LEU A 160 -3.46 11.78 -16.14
CA LEU A 160 -4.66 11.25 -16.79
C LEU A 160 -5.90 11.20 -15.88
N GLY A 161 -5.80 11.62 -14.61
CA GLY A 161 -6.92 11.56 -13.67
C GLY A 161 -6.46 11.37 -12.23
N PHE A 162 -7.07 10.42 -11.51
CA PHE A 162 -6.89 10.26 -10.07
C PHE A 162 -6.76 8.81 -9.63
N VAL A 163 -6.00 8.63 -8.56
CA VAL A 163 -6.03 7.42 -7.74
C VAL A 163 -6.37 7.86 -6.32
N GLY A 164 -7.24 7.14 -5.63
CA GLY A 164 -7.66 7.58 -4.30
C GLY A 164 -8.30 6.51 -3.45
N ILE A 165 -8.61 6.89 -2.22
CA ILE A 165 -9.40 6.12 -1.28
C ILE A 165 -10.53 6.96 -0.69
N LEU A 166 -11.62 6.29 -0.38
CA LEU A 166 -12.77 6.83 0.35
C LEU A 166 -13.30 5.73 1.28
N GLY A 167 -12.90 5.80 2.55
CA GLY A 167 -13.12 4.76 3.55
C GLY A 167 -12.61 3.39 3.07
N ARG A 168 -13.48 2.38 2.94
CA ARG A 168 -13.10 1.04 2.46
C ARG A 168 -12.93 0.91 0.94
N HIS A 169 -13.19 1.98 0.20
CA HIS A 169 -13.10 1.95 -1.25
C HIS A 169 -11.76 2.50 -1.72
N TYR A 170 -11.11 1.76 -2.62
CA TYR A 170 -9.96 2.24 -3.40
C TYR A 170 -10.43 2.48 -4.84
N PHE A 171 -10.02 3.56 -5.47
CA PHE A 171 -10.45 3.86 -6.83
C PHE A 171 -9.34 4.36 -7.74
N LYS A 172 -9.54 4.13 -9.04
CA LYS A 172 -8.75 4.71 -10.13
C LYS A 172 -9.69 5.34 -11.15
N ILE A 173 -9.37 6.55 -11.56
CA ILE A 173 -10.05 7.28 -12.62
C ILE A 173 -8.99 7.64 -13.65
N THR A 174 -9.08 7.05 -14.84
CA THR A 174 -8.05 7.20 -15.88
C THR A 174 -8.68 7.59 -17.20
N GLY A 175 -8.32 8.76 -17.71
CA GLY A 175 -8.64 9.21 -19.05
C GLY A 175 -7.70 8.67 -20.12
N SER A 176 -8.17 8.70 -21.37
CA SER A 176 -7.43 8.22 -22.54
C SER A 176 -6.25 9.10 -22.94
N GLU A 177 -6.28 10.39 -22.59
CA GLU A 177 -5.25 11.36 -22.96
C GLU A 177 -5.24 12.56 -21.98
N VAL A 178 -4.19 13.37 -22.06
CA VAL A 178 -4.10 14.64 -21.32
C VAL A 178 -4.85 15.72 -22.10
N ALA A 179 -6.09 16.00 -21.71
CA ALA A 179 -6.93 17.03 -22.33
C ALA A 179 -7.78 17.75 -21.28
N GLU A 180 -8.10 19.03 -21.49
CA GLU A 180 -8.88 19.83 -20.52
C GLU A 180 -10.26 19.22 -20.24
N SER A 181 -10.92 18.66 -21.27
CA SER A 181 -12.22 17.98 -21.12
C SER A 181 -12.13 16.72 -20.26
N ILE A 182 -11.01 15.99 -20.34
CA ILE A 182 -10.72 14.82 -19.52
C ILE A 182 -10.45 15.28 -18.08
N THR A 183 -9.53 16.22 -17.87
CA THR A 183 -9.19 16.74 -16.54
C THR A 183 -10.43 17.25 -15.80
N ARG A 184 -11.28 18.03 -16.47
CA ARG A 184 -12.52 18.53 -15.87
C ARG A 184 -13.48 17.40 -15.52
N LYS A 185 -13.58 16.38 -16.37
CA LYS A 185 -14.49 15.26 -16.13
C LYS A 185 -13.99 14.35 -15.01
N THR A 186 -12.69 14.06 -14.94
CA THR A 186 -12.13 13.23 -13.87
C THR A 186 -12.27 13.90 -12.49
N GLU A 187 -12.12 15.22 -12.39
CA GLU A 187 -12.46 16.00 -11.19
C GLU A 187 -13.93 15.88 -10.80
N GLN A 188 -14.83 16.00 -11.79
CA GLN A 188 -16.26 15.85 -11.54
C GLN A 188 -16.57 14.44 -11.02
N ILE A 189 -15.96 13.39 -11.60
CA ILE A 189 -16.16 12.01 -11.15
C ILE A 189 -15.70 11.84 -9.71
N VAL A 190 -14.57 12.44 -9.30
CA VAL A 190 -14.14 12.42 -7.90
C VAL A 190 -15.22 13.01 -6.98
N GLY A 191 -15.77 14.18 -7.31
CA GLY A 191 -16.86 14.78 -6.52
C GLY A 191 -18.09 13.88 -6.44
N VAL A 192 -18.49 13.29 -7.57
CA VAL A 192 -19.59 12.33 -7.63
C VAL A 192 -19.35 11.12 -6.73
N LEU A 193 -18.13 10.55 -6.72
CA LEU A 193 -17.80 9.41 -5.86
C LEU A 193 -17.85 9.80 -4.37
N ILE A 194 -17.32 10.97 -4.01
CA ILE A 194 -17.37 11.48 -2.63
C ILE A 194 -18.81 11.59 -2.12
N GLU A 195 -19.73 12.07 -2.96
CA GLU A 195 -21.12 12.28 -2.59
C GLU A 195 -21.94 10.98 -2.54
N SER A 196 -21.62 9.99 -3.39
CA SER A 196 -22.49 8.83 -3.64
C SER A 196 -21.99 7.52 -3.03
N VAL A 197 -20.69 7.37 -2.81
CA VAL A 197 -20.13 6.13 -2.27
C VAL A 197 -20.18 6.19 -0.75
N GLU A 198 -20.87 5.21 -0.16
CA GLU A 198 -20.81 5.00 1.28
C GLU A 198 -19.38 4.62 1.69
N ALA A 199 -18.65 5.58 2.27
CA ALA A 199 -17.27 5.37 2.73
C ALA A 199 -17.15 4.17 3.71
N GLY A 200 -18.23 3.86 4.42
CA GLY A 200 -18.28 2.81 5.44
C GLY A 200 -17.89 3.36 6.82
N ALA A 201 -17.31 2.52 7.68
CA ALA A 201 -16.74 2.99 8.92
C ALA A 201 -15.63 4.02 8.63
N GLY A 202 -15.58 5.10 9.42
CA GLY A 202 -14.55 6.13 9.29
C GLY A 202 -13.14 5.59 9.51
N ASP A 203 -12.15 6.48 9.49
CA ASP A 203 -10.75 6.10 9.62
C ASP A 203 -10.50 5.14 10.82
N PRO A 204 -9.73 4.06 10.62
CA PRO A 204 -9.38 3.14 11.69
C PRO A 204 -8.70 3.88 12.85
N VAL A 205 -8.93 3.42 14.08
CA VAL A 205 -8.34 4.04 15.28
C VAL A 205 -6.82 4.04 15.22
N GLU A 206 -6.24 3.01 14.61
CA GLU A 206 -4.81 2.84 14.39
C GLU A 206 -4.25 3.92 13.48
N LEU A 207 -4.99 4.28 12.41
CA LEU A 207 -4.59 5.35 11.52
C LEU A 207 -4.59 6.69 12.25
N LYS A 208 -5.67 6.99 13.00
CA LYS A 208 -5.76 8.20 13.82
C LYS A 208 -4.61 8.27 14.82
N LEU A 209 -4.30 7.17 15.49
CA LEU A 209 -3.17 7.12 16.43
C LEU A 209 -1.84 7.44 15.75
N LEU A 210 -1.60 6.92 14.54
CA LEU A 210 -0.38 7.20 13.78
C LEU A 210 -0.29 8.66 13.30
N ILE A 211 -1.40 9.23 12.84
CA ILE A 211 -1.43 10.62 12.36
C ILE A 211 -1.40 11.60 13.54
N ASP A 212 -2.39 11.51 14.43
CA ASP A 212 -2.61 12.48 15.50
C ASP A 212 -1.64 12.25 16.68
N GLY A 213 -1.38 10.99 17.01
CA GLY A 213 -0.51 10.62 18.14
C GLY A 213 0.98 10.63 17.80
N PHE A 214 1.35 10.16 16.60
CA PHE A 214 2.76 10.05 16.19
C PHE A 214 3.21 11.10 15.17
N GLY A 215 2.30 11.93 14.65
CA GLY A 215 2.61 12.97 13.66
C GLY A 215 3.00 12.42 12.30
N ALA A 216 2.65 11.17 11.99
CA ALA A 216 2.98 10.55 10.71
C ALA A 216 2.08 11.09 9.59
N LYS A 217 2.64 11.29 8.41
CA LYS A 217 1.84 11.61 7.22
C LYS A 217 1.28 10.33 6.63
N ILE A 218 0.11 10.38 6.00
CA ILE A 218 -0.51 9.20 5.37
C ILE A 218 0.44 8.48 4.39
N GLY A 219 1.28 9.22 3.66
CA GLY A 219 2.28 8.60 2.76
C GLY A 219 3.40 7.84 3.49
N GLU A 220 3.65 8.16 4.75
CA GLU A 220 4.64 7.51 5.61
C GLU A 220 4.05 6.31 6.37
N ILE A 221 2.74 6.10 6.24
CA ILE A 221 2.00 5.03 6.89
C ILE A 221 1.84 3.84 5.94
N GLY A 222 2.03 2.63 6.44
CA GLY A 222 1.72 1.39 5.73
C GLY A 222 0.78 0.50 6.54
N TYR A 223 0.20 -0.49 5.88
CA TYR A 223 -0.59 -1.55 6.51
C TYR A 223 -0.26 -2.88 5.83
N GLU A 224 -0.12 -3.93 6.62
CA GLU A 224 0.06 -5.30 6.13
C GLU A 224 -0.94 -6.22 6.87
N PRO A 225 -1.83 -6.90 6.12
CA PRO A 225 -2.87 -7.73 6.71
C PRO A 225 -2.33 -9.06 7.25
N ASP A 226 -1.28 -9.60 6.64
CA ASP A 226 -0.71 -10.90 6.95
C ASP A 226 0.80 -10.96 6.67
N ASN A 227 1.43 -12.04 7.17
CA ASN A 227 2.82 -12.39 6.90
C ASN A 227 3.84 -11.26 7.17
N VAL A 228 3.59 -10.51 8.24
CA VAL A 228 4.39 -9.34 8.59
C VAL A 228 5.78 -9.80 9.01
N PHE A 229 6.82 -9.16 8.47
CA PHE A 229 8.22 -9.58 8.64
C PHE A 229 8.52 -11.04 8.24
N ARG A 230 7.69 -11.63 7.36
CA ARG A 230 7.77 -13.06 6.99
C ARG A 230 7.38 -14.03 8.12
N TYR A 231 6.73 -13.53 9.16
CA TYR A 231 6.13 -14.35 10.19
C TYR A 231 4.65 -14.56 9.90
N GLU A 232 4.27 -15.79 9.58
CA GLU A 232 2.87 -16.15 9.29
C GLU A 232 1.90 -15.84 10.45
N PHE A 233 2.41 -15.79 11.68
CA PHE A 233 1.62 -15.49 12.87
C PHE A 233 1.41 -13.99 13.11
N LEU A 234 2.11 -13.13 12.38
CA LEU A 234 1.94 -11.68 12.47
C LEU A 234 0.99 -11.19 11.38
N SER A 235 -0.10 -10.58 11.81
CA SER A 235 -1.20 -10.09 10.97
C SER A 235 -1.72 -8.77 11.51
N ARG A 236 -2.34 -7.97 10.64
CA ARG A 236 -2.93 -6.67 10.97
C ARG A 236 -1.93 -5.71 11.62
N PHE A 237 -0.82 -5.44 10.95
CA PHE A 237 0.16 -4.46 11.42
C PHE A 237 0.11 -3.18 10.61
N TRP A 238 0.21 -2.07 11.31
CA TRP A 238 0.45 -0.76 10.75
C TRP A 238 1.91 -0.35 10.95
N PHE A 239 2.39 0.47 10.03
CA PHE A 239 3.76 0.96 9.99
C PHE A 239 3.73 2.48 9.88
N ALA A 240 4.66 3.16 10.53
CA ALA A 240 4.93 4.57 10.24
C ALA A 240 6.43 4.85 10.31
N THR A 241 6.93 5.69 9.41
CA THR A 241 8.30 6.20 9.45
C THR A 241 8.30 7.62 10.00
N ARG A 242 9.12 7.89 11.02
CA ARG A 242 9.28 9.23 11.62
C ARG A 242 10.55 9.93 11.11
N PRO A 243 10.65 11.26 11.27
CA PRO A 243 11.92 11.97 11.19
C PRO A 243 12.98 11.34 12.11
N LYS A 244 14.23 11.24 11.64
CA LYS A 244 15.36 10.50 12.27
C LYS A 244 15.29 8.96 12.18
N GLU A 245 14.67 8.42 11.13
CA GLU A 245 14.72 6.98 10.78
C GLU A 245 14.07 6.00 11.77
N MET A 246 13.31 6.50 12.77
CA MET A 246 12.55 5.61 13.65
C MET A 246 11.34 5.04 12.91
N ARG A 247 11.18 3.72 12.94
CA ARG A 247 10.01 3.01 12.41
C ARG A 247 9.14 2.51 13.56
N VAL A 248 7.87 2.89 13.52
CA VAL A 248 6.85 2.49 14.49
C VAL A 248 6.05 1.33 13.91
N PHE A 249 5.73 0.35 14.75
CA PHE A 249 4.89 -0.79 14.43
C PHE A 249 3.73 -0.83 15.40
N LEU A 250 2.51 -0.86 14.87
CA LEU A 250 1.29 -0.81 15.66
C LEU A 250 0.39 -1.99 15.31
N HIS A 251 -0.07 -2.70 16.34
CA HIS A 251 -1.02 -3.80 16.21
C HIS A 251 -2.13 -3.64 17.25
N ARG A 252 -3.38 -3.72 16.81
CA ARG A 252 -4.53 -3.80 17.69
C ARG A 252 -4.88 -5.25 17.97
N ALA A 253 -4.59 -5.68 19.19
CA ALA A 253 -4.98 -6.98 19.69
C ALA A 253 -6.47 -6.99 20.08
N ASP A 254 -7.08 -8.18 20.05
CA ASP A 254 -8.50 -8.34 20.41
C ASP A 254 -8.72 -8.35 21.94
N SER A 255 -7.65 -8.53 22.72
CA SER A 255 -7.61 -8.49 24.19
C SER A 255 -6.18 -8.31 24.73
N ASP A 256 -6.05 -7.85 25.98
CA ASP A 256 -4.78 -7.77 26.72
C ASP A 256 -4.01 -9.10 26.72
N GLU A 257 -4.71 -10.22 26.89
CA GLU A 257 -4.09 -11.54 26.90
C GLU A 257 -3.51 -11.88 25.52
N SER A 258 -4.26 -11.61 24.45
CA SER A 258 -3.77 -11.81 23.09
C SER A 258 -2.59 -10.90 22.75
N ALA A 259 -2.57 -9.65 23.24
CA ALA A 259 -1.45 -8.74 23.09
C ALA A 259 -0.20 -9.29 23.76
N ARG A 260 -0.31 -9.73 25.03
CA ARG A 260 0.79 -10.31 25.80
C ARG A 260 1.33 -11.59 25.15
N ARG A 261 0.45 -12.46 24.64
CA ARG A 261 0.85 -13.68 23.93
C ARG A 261 1.59 -13.37 22.63
N LEU A 262 1.06 -12.45 21.82
CA LEU A 262 1.70 -12.04 20.57
C LEU A 262 3.07 -11.43 20.83
N PHE A 263 3.15 -10.51 21.79
CA PHE A 263 4.40 -9.89 22.21
C PHE A 263 5.41 -10.91 22.72
N GLY A 264 5.00 -11.83 23.60
CA GLY A 264 5.86 -12.89 24.10
C GLY A 264 6.40 -13.79 23.00
N ARG A 265 5.60 -14.06 21.96
CA ARG A 265 6.05 -14.81 20.78
C ARG A 265 7.07 -14.02 19.96
N ILE A 266 6.81 -12.75 19.64
CA ILE A 266 7.76 -11.88 18.93
C ILE A 266 9.09 -11.82 19.70
N ALA A 267 9.04 -11.58 21.01
CA ALA A 267 10.23 -11.52 21.85
C ALA A 267 10.99 -12.85 21.89
N ALA A 268 10.30 -13.99 21.85
CA ALA A 268 10.94 -15.31 21.80
C ALA A 268 11.67 -15.56 20.47
N GLU A 269 11.06 -15.22 19.33
CA GLU A 269 11.69 -15.35 18.00
C GLU A 269 12.95 -14.49 17.89
N HIS A 270 12.92 -13.30 18.48
CA HIS A 270 14.03 -12.35 18.45
C HIS A 270 15.02 -12.48 19.62
N ARG A 271 14.80 -13.42 20.55
CA ARG A 271 15.60 -13.57 21.79
C ARG A 271 17.09 -13.84 21.52
N PHE A 272 17.42 -14.43 20.38
CA PHE A 272 18.81 -14.75 20.00
C PHE A 272 19.53 -13.57 19.34
N GLU A 273 18.80 -12.54 18.93
CA GLU A 273 19.33 -11.40 18.18
C GLU A 273 19.57 -10.16 19.05
N TYR A 274 19.03 -10.12 20.29
CA TYR A 274 19.02 -8.89 21.09
C TYR A 274 19.26 -9.09 22.60
N GLU A 275 19.80 -8.04 23.21
CA GLU A 275 19.93 -7.88 24.66
C GLU A 275 18.66 -7.25 25.24
N VAL A 276 18.04 -7.91 26.22
CA VAL A 276 16.90 -7.33 26.96
C VAL A 276 17.46 -6.34 27.98
N VAL A 277 17.23 -5.04 27.78
CA VAL A 277 17.61 -4.01 28.75
C VAL A 277 16.45 -3.80 29.74
N PRO A 278 16.58 -4.19 31.01
CA PRO A 278 15.55 -3.90 32.01
C PRO A 278 15.56 -2.41 32.37
N LYS A 279 14.39 -1.76 32.36
CA LYS A 279 14.24 -0.37 32.85
C LYS A 279 14.53 -0.36 34.36
N THR A 280 15.56 0.38 34.78
CA THR A 280 15.81 0.61 36.21
C THR A 280 14.62 1.36 36.81
N ARG A 281 14.13 0.79 37.91
CA ARG A 281 12.96 1.19 38.69
C ARG A 281 13.13 2.61 39.25
N ASP A 282 12.42 3.59 38.68
CA ASP A 282 12.15 4.82 39.42
C ASP A 282 11.01 4.55 40.40
N ARG A 283 11.28 4.78 41.69
CA ARG A 283 10.37 4.53 42.80
C ARG A 283 9.37 5.69 42.90
N GLU A 284 8.47 5.88 41.94
CA GLU A 284 7.32 6.77 42.18
C GLU A 284 6.17 6.64 41.17
N THR A 285 5.75 5.43 40.80
CA THR A 285 4.39 5.21 40.25
C THR A 285 4.10 3.72 40.15
N ASP A 286 3.01 3.27 40.75
CA ASP A 286 2.59 1.85 40.78
C ASP A 286 1.85 1.42 39.50
N ALA A 287 2.26 1.98 38.36
CA ALA A 287 1.77 1.58 37.04
C ALA A 287 2.87 0.79 36.32
N MET A 288 2.63 -0.51 36.09
CA MET A 288 3.48 -1.35 35.25
C MET A 288 3.33 -0.90 33.78
N GLU A 289 4.14 0.08 33.39
CA GLU A 289 4.31 0.51 32.01
C GLU A 289 5.36 -0.39 31.34
N TYR A 290 4.93 -1.22 30.38
CA TYR A 290 5.84 -2.05 29.59
C TYR A 290 6.21 -1.30 28.32
N THR A 291 7.30 -0.54 28.35
CA THR A 291 7.95 -0.02 27.13
C THR A 291 9.08 -0.96 26.75
N VAL A 292 9.00 -1.61 25.60
CA VAL A 292 10.12 -2.38 25.03
C VAL A 292 10.65 -1.64 23.81
N THR A 293 11.79 -0.99 24.00
CA THR A 293 12.57 -0.37 22.92
C THR A 293 13.46 -1.44 22.29
N LEU A 294 13.19 -1.77 21.03
CA LEU A 294 14.06 -2.63 20.21
C LEU A 294 15.11 -1.72 19.54
N LEU A 295 16.32 -1.65 20.06
CA LEU A 295 17.40 -0.84 19.45
C LEU A 295 18.04 -1.58 18.27
N PHE A 296 18.06 -0.96 17.09
CA PHE A 296 18.83 -1.43 15.93
C PHE A 296 20.20 -0.78 16.00
N SER A 297 21.24 -1.59 16.19
CA SER A 297 22.62 -1.14 15.96
C SER A 297 23.00 -1.45 14.50
N PRO A 298 23.61 -0.52 13.75
CA PRO A 298 24.25 -0.88 12.49
C PRO A 298 25.46 -1.76 12.80
N LEU A 299 25.43 -2.99 12.26
CA LEU A 299 26.52 -3.96 12.31
C LEU A 299 27.89 -3.29 12.13
N THR A 300 28.74 -3.33 13.17
CA THR A 300 30.18 -3.07 13.02
C THR A 300 30.84 -4.29 12.39
N LEU A 301 31.47 -4.08 11.24
CA LEU A 301 32.44 -5.03 10.68
C LEU A 301 33.64 -5.19 11.63
N PRO A 302 34.27 -6.38 11.73
CA PRO A 302 35.41 -6.58 12.60
C PRO A 302 36.62 -5.78 12.07
N GLY A 303 37.03 -4.74 12.80
CA GLY A 303 38.29 -4.03 12.55
C GLY A 303 38.30 -2.50 12.70
N SER A 304 37.20 -1.82 13.00
CA SER A 304 37.20 -0.36 13.20
C SER A 304 37.14 0.02 14.68
N ASN A 305 38.14 0.78 15.15
CA ASN A 305 38.29 1.17 16.56
C ASN A 305 37.72 2.58 16.84
N ARG A 306 36.59 2.94 16.21
CA ARG A 306 35.87 4.18 16.51
C ARG A 306 34.36 3.95 16.53
N PRO A 307 33.64 4.30 17.61
CA PRO A 307 32.19 4.31 17.62
C PRO A 307 31.71 5.44 16.69
N ILE A 308 30.96 5.09 15.64
CA ILE A 308 30.19 6.08 14.88
C ILE A 308 28.84 6.17 15.58
N GLY A 309 28.56 7.33 16.17
CA GLY A 309 27.27 7.61 16.77
C GLY A 309 26.19 7.75 15.70
N SER A 310 25.10 7.01 15.84
CA SER A 310 23.73 7.50 15.75
C SER A 310 22.78 6.33 16.05
N SER A 311 21.95 6.54 17.06
CA SER A 311 21.02 5.56 17.63
C SER A 311 19.79 5.41 16.74
N ASN A 312 19.58 4.24 16.14
CA ASN A 312 18.31 3.88 15.52
C ASN A 312 17.52 3.03 16.53
N ALA A 313 16.66 3.69 17.31
CA ALA A 313 15.71 3.01 18.17
C ALA A 313 14.45 2.63 17.37
N LEU A 314 14.04 1.37 17.44
CA LEU A 314 12.69 0.93 17.10
C LEU A 314 11.90 0.91 18.40
N GLU A 315 10.73 1.52 18.41
CA GLU A 315 9.82 1.42 19.54
C GLU A 315 8.64 0.55 19.11
N LEU A 316 8.53 -0.64 19.72
CA LEU A 316 7.38 -1.51 19.52
C LEU A 316 6.33 -1.12 20.55
N ALA A 317 5.47 -0.16 20.21
CA ALA A 317 4.38 0.24 21.08
C ALA A 317 3.24 -0.80 20.97
N VAL A 318 3.22 -1.77 21.89
CA VAL A 318 2.04 -2.61 22.12
C VAL A 318 1.37 -2.11 23.38
N GLN A 319 0.31 -1.31 23.22
CA GLN A 319 -0.57 -0.98 24.32
C GLN A 319 -2.00 -0.83 23.81
N LEU A 320 -2.90 -1.70 24.28
CA LEU A 320 -4.29 -1.35 24.59
C LEU A 320 -4.80 -2.31 25.68
N PRO A 321 -4.90 -1.86 26.94
CA PRO A 321 -6.07 -2.07 27.75
C PRO A 321 -7.00 -0.88 27.58
N GLN A 322 -8.29 -1.14 27.61
CA GLN A 322 -9.36 -0.14 27.61
C GLN A 322 -9.04 0.99 28.58
N HIS A 323 -8.91 2.22 28.08
CA HIS A 323 -9.41 3.49 28.62
C HIS A 323 -8.79 4.62 27.77
N PHE A 324 -9.63 5.13 26.88
CA PHE A 324 -9.38 6.34 26.10
C PHE A 324 -9.26 7.53 27.06
N TRP A 325 -8.12 8.23 27.10
CA TRP A 325 -8.03 9.60 27.59
C TRP A 325 -7.01 10.38 26.76
N LEU A 326 -7.51 11.37 26.02
CA LEU A 326 -6.75 12.53 25.59
C LEU A 326 -6.41 13.35 26.83
N PRO A 327 -5.16 13.82 27.02
CA PRO A 327 -4.93 14.95 27.91
C PRO A 327 -5.45 16.20 27.19
N LEU A 328 -6.66 16.63 27.53
CA LEU A 328 -6.95 18.06 27.62
C LEU A 328 -6.15 18.54 28.83
N ASP A 329 -5.19 19.42 28.58
CA ASP A 329 -4.34 20.03 29.58
C ASP A 329 -5.22 20.74 30.64
N PRO A 330 -5.18 20.38 31.93
CA PRO A 330 -6.06 20.96 32.93
C PRO A 330 -5.54 22.29 33.52
N GLU A 331 -4.46 22.88 33.01
CA GLU A 331 -3.90 24.13 33.58
C GLU A 331 -3.66 25.29 32.58
N GLU A 332 -4.29 25.31 31.41
CA GLU A 332 -4.40 26.56 30.62
C GLU A 332 -5.80 27.19 30.79
N PRO A 333 -5.96 28.27 31.59
CA PRO A 333 -7.22 28.97 31.66
C PRO A 333 -7.49 29.68 30.33
N LEU A 334 -8.67 29.40 29.77
CA LEU A 334 -9.34 30.18 28.73
C LEU A 334 -9.22 31.68 29.05
N ALA A 335 -8.29 32.36 28.40
CA ALA A 335 -8.23 33.80 28.42
C ALA A 335 -9.50 34.33 27.75
N GLU A 336 -10.21 35.15 28.52
CA GLU A 336 -11.47 35.79 28.17
C GLU A 336 -11.39 36.48 26.82
N ALA A 337 -12.32 36.12 25.94
CA ALA A 337 -12.80 37.05 24.93
C ALA A 337 -13.63 38.14 25.63
N VAL A 338 -13.38 39.39 25.24
CA VAL A 338 -14.30 40.55 25.06
C VAL A 338 -13.74 41.83 25.74
N PRO A 339 -13.81 43.01 25.11
CA PRO A 339 -14.50 43.35 23.85
C PRO A 339 -13.60 43.53 22.62
#